data_AF-Q1QN37-F1
#
_entry.id   AF-Q1QN37-F1
#
_cell.length_a   1.000
_cell.length_b   1.000
_cell.length_c   1.000
_cell.angle_alpha   90.00
_cell.angle_beta   90.00
_cell.angle_gamma   90.00
#
_symmetry.space_group_name_H-M   'P 1'
#
loop_
_entity.id
_entity.type
_entity.pdbx_description
1 polymer ?
#
loop_
_entity_poly.entity_id
_entity_poly.type
_entity_poly.pdbx_seq_one_letter_code
_entity_poly.pdbx_strand_id
1 'polypeptide(L)' 'MPRHVSFYDESLGRQIEGSYVTDGKVIHAGSGTLGAKSARFGHFGRFRFDQTGQDLIAQDLLSELAHREAQNGHGHGH' A
#
# COMPACT_ATOMS: atom_id res chain seq x y z
N MET A 1 -0.37 -0.98 17.23
CA MET A 1 0.48 -2.10 16.75
C MET A 1 0.42 -2.13 15.24
N PRO A 2 1.54 -2.22 14.52
CA PRO A 2 1.55 -2.36 13.06
C PRO A 2 0.92 -3.69 12.66
N ARG A 3 0.04 -3.64 11.66
CA ARG A 3 -0.59 -4.83 11.07
C ARG A 3 0.20 -5.24 9.85
N HIS A 4 0.55 -6.51 9.77
CA HIS A 4 1.26 -7.06 8.60
C HIS A 4 0.26 -7.45 7.53
N VAL A 5 0.62 -7.16 6.28
CA VAL A 5 -0.13 -7.54 5.10
C VAL A 5 0.82 -8.09 4.05
N SER A 6 0.43 -9.19 3.43
CA SER A 6 1.20 -9.86 2.38
C SER A 6 0.24 -10.27 1.28
N PHE A 7 0.51 -9.85 0.05
CA PHE A 7 -0.31 -10.17 -1.10
C PHE A 7 0.57 -10.33 -2.34
N TYR A 8 0.08 -11.07 -3.32
CA TYR A 8 0.77 -11.19 -4.61
C TYR A 8 0.21 -10.12 -5.55
N ASP A 9 1.09 -9.28 -6.08
CA ASP A 9 0.70 -8.27 -7.05
C ASP A 9 0.92 -8.84 -8.46
N GLU A 10 -0.18 -9.17 -9.14
CA GLU A 10 -0.13 -9.75 -10.49
C GLU A 10 0.41 -8.76 -11.53
N SER A 11 0.20 -7.45 -11.32
CA SER A 11 0.71 -6.43 -12.24
C SER A 11 2.24 -6.35 -12.23
N LEU A 12 2.85 -6.65 -11.09
CA LEU A 12 4.30 -6.66 -10.91
C LEU A 12 4.92 -8.05 -10.93
N GLY A 13 4.09 -9.10 -10.89
CA GLY A 13 4.53 -10.49 -10.87
C GLY A 13 5.40 -10.83 -9.66
N ARG A 14 5.17 -10.20 -8.50
CA ARG A 14 5.93 -10.45 -7.28
C ARG A 14 5.08 -10.38 -6.03
N GLN A 15 5.49 -11.11 -5.01
CA GLN A 15 4.91 -11.00 -3.67
C GLN A 15 5.33 -9.68 -3.04
N ILE A 16 4.36 -8.92 -2.54
CA ILE A 16 4.55 -7.69 -1.80
C ILE A 16 4.23 -7.97 -0.33
N GLU A 17 5.21 -7.70 0.51
CA GLU A 17 5.09 -7.78 1.96
C GLU A 17 5.24 -6.38 2.54
N GLY A 18 4.33 -6.02 3.45
CA GLY A 18 4.34 -4.73 4.08
C GLY A 18 3.66 -4.76 5.43
N SER A 19 3.58 -3.58 6.02
CA SER A 19 2.86 -3.35 7.25
C SER A 19 2.16 -2.00 7.19
N TYR A 20 1.08 -1.87 7.94
CA TYR A 20 0.37 -0.61 8.05
C TYR A 20 -0.01 -0.29 9.49
N VAL A 21 -0.12 1.00 9.76
CA VAL A 21 -0.72 1.54 10.99
C VAL A 21 -1.86 2.46 10.61
N THR A 22 -2.93 2.43 11.39
CA THR A 22 -4.07 3.32 11.19
C THR A 22 -4.35 4.10 12.47
N ASP A 23 -4.61 5.39 12.32
CA ASP A 23 -5.10 6.27 13.39
C ASP A 23 -6.64 6.37 13.36
N GLY A 24 -7.32 5.53 12.55
CA GLY A 24 -8.75 5.63 12.28
C GLY A 24 -9.14 6.77 11.34
N LYS A 25 -8.24 7.73 11.08
CA LYS A 25 -8.40 8.83 10.11
C LYS A 25 -7.44 8.75 8.93
N VAL A 26 -6.26 8.19 9.18
CA VAL A 26 -5.19 8.02 8.20
C VAL A 26 -4.66 6.61 8.34
N ILE A 27 -4.40 5.97 7.21
CA ILE A 27 -3.64 4.72 7.14
C ILE A 27 -2.27 5.03 6.56
N HIS A 28 -1.24 4.56 7.25
CA HIS A 28 0.15 4.65 6.84
C HIS A 28 0.61 3.23 6.52
N ALA A 29 0.77 2.92 5.25
CA ALA A 29 1.27 1.65 4.78
C ALA A 29 2.74 1.80 4.36
N GLY A 30 3.55 0.78 4.60
CA GLY A 30 4.94 0.77 4.17
C GLY A 30 5.49 -0.62 4.05
N SER A 31 6.48 -0.74 3.16
CA SER A 31 7.27 -1.94 2.96
C SER A 31 8.74 -1.57 3.04
N GLY A 32 9.55 -2.44 3.65
CA GLY A 32 10.99 -2.21 3.77
C GLY A 32 11.70 -2.04 2.42
N THR A 33 11.12 -2.57 1.33
CA THR A 33 11.70 -2.53 -0.02
C THR A 33 11.08 -1.47 -0.93
N LEU A 34 9.86 -1.01 -0.65
CA LEU A 34 9.09 -0.10 -1.52
C LEU A 34 8.91 1.31 -0.93
N GLY A 35 9.33 1.52 0.32
CA GLY A 35 9.09 2.76 1.05
C GLY A 35 7.71 2.80 1.73
N ALA A 36 7.24 4.00 2.05
CA ALA A 36 6.00 4.21 2.79
C ALA A 36 5.08 5.23 2.11
N LYS A 37 3.77 5.00 2.21
CA LYS A 37 2.72 5.87 1.68
C LYS A 37 1.57 5.95 2.69
N SER A 38 0.94 7.11 2.74
CA SER A 38 -0.18 7.34 3.66
C SER A 38 -1.35 7.98 2.95
N ALA A 39 -2.56 7.52 3.29
CA ALA A 39 -3.79 8.05 2.74
C ALA A 39 -4.83 8.33 3.82
N ARG A 40 -5.63 9.38 3.59
CA ARG A 40 -6.75 9.77 4.45
C ARG A 40 -7.99 8.99 4.03
N PHE A 41 -8.70 8.40 5.00
CA PHE A 41 -9.93 7.65 4.70
C PHE A 41 -11.02 8.51 4.06
N GLY A 42 -11.01 9.83 4.28
CA GLY A 42 -11.92 10.76 3.61
C GLY A 42 -11.79 10.77 2.08
N HIS A 43 -10.69 10.26 1.52
CA HIS A 43 -10.51 10.08 0.08
C HIS A 43 -11.27 8.87 -0.48
N PHE A 44 -11.50 7.83 0.33
CA PHE A 44 -12.10 6.56 -0.10
C PHE A 44 -13.62 6.50 0.07
N GLY A 45 -14.28 7.63 0.39
CA GLY A 45 -15.71 7.65 0.68
C GLY A 45 -16.06 6.90 1.97
N ARG A 46 -17.35 6.80 2.31
CA ARG A 46 -17.87 6.23 3.57
C ARG A 46 -17.71 4.69 3.64
N PHE A 47 -16.55 4.15 3.26
CA PHE A 47 -16.22 2.75 3.40
C PHE A 47 -16.17 2.40 4.89
N ARG A 48 -16.89 1.34 5.27
CA ARG A 48 -16.85 0.84 6.64
C ARG A 48 -15.40 0.52 7.00
N PHE A 49 -14.94 1.10 8.11
CA PHE A 49 -13.61 0.95 8.70
C PHE A 49 -13.38 -0.44 9.30
N ASP A 50 -13.92 -1.48 8.65
CA ASP A 50 -13.71 -2.85 9.06
C ASP A 50 -12.26 -3.24 8.77
N GLN A 51 -11.78 -4.26 9.48
CA GLN A 51 -10.37 -4.66 9.40
C GLN A 51 -9.99 -5.05 7.97
N THR A 52 -10.89 -5.73 7.27
CA THR A 52 -10.74 -6.06 5.84
C THR A 52 -10.63 -4.82 4.95
N GLY A 53 -11.38 -3.76 5.24
CA GLY A 53 -11.30 -2.52 4.46
C GLY A 53 -9.98 -1.80 4.64
N GLN A 54 -9.42 -1.84 5.86
CA GLN A 54 -8.09 -1.29 6.14
C GLN A 54 -6.99 -2.09 5.44
N ASP A 55 -7.08 -3.43 5.46
CA ASP A 55 -6.16 -4.30 4.74
C ASP A 55 -6.19 -4.03 3.24
N LEU A 56 -7.35 -3.89 2.61
CA LEU A 56 -7.46 -3.58 1.19
C LEU A 56 -6.82 -2.23 0.82
N ILE A 57 -7.06 -1.18 1.62
CA ILE A 57 -6.44 0.13 1.37
C ILE A 57 -4.91 0.04 1.54
N ALA A 58 -4.42 -0.71 2.53
CA ALA A 58 -2.99 -0.91 2.71
C ALA A 58 -2.36 -1.64 1.51
N GLN A 59 -3.03 -2.68 0.99
CA GLN A 59 -2.58 -3.40 -0.20
C GLN A 59 -2.54 -2.50 -1.43
N ASP A 60 -3.59 -1.70 -1.64
CA ASP A 60 -3.65 -0.73 -2.74
C ASP A 60 -2.50 0.28 -2.68
N LEU A 61 -2.24 0.88 -1.50
CA LEU A 61 -1.13 1.81 -1.31
C LEU A 61 0.24 1.17 -1.56
N LEU A 62 0.43 -0.08 -1.14
CA LEU A 62 1.67 -0.82 -1.36
C LEU A 62 1.84 -1.22 -2.83
N SER A 63 0.76 -1.60 -3.50
CA SER A 63 0.74 -1.88 -4.94
C SER A 63 1.11 -0.62 -5.73
N GLU A 64 0.49 0.53 -5.42
CA GLU A 64 0.84 1.81 -6.03
C GLU A 64 2.31 2.19 -5.82
N LEU A 65 2.84 1.99 -4.62
CA LEU A 65 4.28 2.20 -4.35
C LEU A 65 5.13 1.29 -5.23
N ALA A 66 4.80 0.01 -5.27
CA ALA A 66 5.55 -0.97 -6.04
C ALA A 66 5.48 -0.73 -7.55
N HIS A 67 4.33 -0.24 -8.02
CA HIS A 67 4.11 0.13 -9.41
C HIS A 67 4.86 1.40 -9.77
N ARG A 68 4.90 2.39 -8.85
CA ARG A 68 5.71 3.59 -9.01
C ARG A 68 7.20 3.25 -9.06
N GLU A 69 7.69 2.41 -8.15
CA GLU A 69 9.08 1.95 -8.15
C GLU A 69 9.41 1.19 -9.45
N ALA A 70 8.51 0.33 -9.94
CA ALA A 70 8.72 -0.38 -11.20
C ALA A 70 8.72 0.54 -12.44
N GLN A 71 7.86 1.56 -12.46
CA GLN A 71 7.85 2.57 -13.52
C GLN A 71 9.08 3.48 -13.46
N ASN A 72 9.51 3.88 -12.26
CA ASN A 72 10.67 4.73 -12.07
C ASN A 72 11.97 3.97 -12.38
N GLY A 73 12.01 2.65 -12.13
CA GLY A 73 13.10 1.76 -12.53
C GLY A 73 13.22 1.53 -14.04
N HIS A 74 12.15 1.76 -14.82
CA HIS A 74 12.16 1.67 -16.29
C HIS A 74 12.44 3.02 -16.99
N GLY A 75 12.66 4.09 -16.23
CA GLY A 75 12.75 5.47 -16.75
C GLY A 75 14.17 6.05 -16.89
N HIS A 76 15.24 5.29 -16.67
CA HIS A 76 16.61 5.75 -16.92
C HIS A 76 17.26 4.94 -18.05
N GLY A 77 16.79 5.17 -19.27
CA GLY A 77 17.52 4.89 -20.50
C GLY A 77 17.60 6.17 -21.31
N HIS A 78 18.56 7.02 -20.96
CA HIS A 78 19.02 8.13 -21.79
C HIS A 78 19.90 7.61 -22.92
#